data_AF-A0A444ZB99-F1
#
_entry.id   AF-A0A444ZB99-F1
#
_cell.length_a   1.000
_cell.length_b   1.000
_cell.length_c   1.000
_cell.angle_alpha   90.00
_cell.angle_beta   90.00
_cell.angle_gamma   90.00
#
_symmetry.space_group_name_H-M   'P 1'
#
loop_
_entity.id
_entity.type
_entity.pdbx_description
1 polymer ?
#
loop_
_entity_poly.entity_id
_entity_poly.type
_entity_poly.pdbx_seq_one_letter_code
_entity_poly.pdbx_strand_id
1 'polypeptide(L)'
;MADIEEAQLQKQEEEHLDVLTKSGQKTGVSKPRGHVHRDGDYHRAVHVWIFAESTQQLLLQRRALCKDSWPDLWDISSAGHISAGDSSLETARRELEEELGVTLPKDAFELIFVFLQECVINDGKYINNEYNDVYLVTTIDPIPLEAFTLQEAEVSAVKYISYGEYKLLLAKGDSEYVPYDVDGQYGQLFDIIEKRYKENTVARSLSLQKQLSRYAPISLSAELTGLTDSDKDTLAYVVKAAMVMDEIFYLQSWYSNPVLRDWLKEHAGTSELNKLKWSYYLINKSPWSCLDEDEAFLTTADSAIRLLSEENGKVNNWRGLEYRAAFPMSKPPGANFYPPDMDKMEFEIWKDSLKKDQQKEATGFFTVIKRHSESILNSHPHGNKTSATHDLYIVPYSEEYKALLTKAADLLHKAGNTTNSPSLKRLLHSKADAFLSNDYYDSDIAWMELVC
;
A
#
# COMPACT_ATOMS: atom_id res chain seq x y z
N MET A 1 35.88 -46.99 16.27
CA MET A 1 34.74 -46.96 15.34
C MET A 1 33.44 -46.89 16.13
N ALA A 2 33.27 -45.77 16.82
CA ALA A 2 32.02 -45.25 17.40
C ALA A 2 32.43 -43.83 17.80
N ASP A 3 31.90 -42.85 17.09
CA ASP A 3 31.96 -41.38 17.31
C ASP A 3 31.97 -40.68 15.94
N ILE A 4 30.89 -40.91 15.20
CA ILE A 4 30.37 -40.04 14.15
C ILE A 4 28.87 -39.93 14.46
N GLU A 5 28.32 -38.72 14.30
CA GLU A 5 26.90 -38.34 14.38
C GLU A 5 26.30 -38.12 15.78
N GLU A 6 26.44 -36.89 16.31
CA GLU A 6 25.32 -36.08 16.84
C GLU A 6 25.87 -34.76 17.43
N ALA A 7 25.77 -33.67 16.65
CA ALA A 7 25.61 -32.28 17.11
C ALA A 7 25.92 -31.30 15.97
N GLN A 8 25.13 -31.35 14.89
CA GLN A 8 24.88 -30.12 14.13
C GLN A 8 23.70 -29.42 14.81
N LEU A 9 23.98 -28.63 15.85
CA LEU A 9 23.04 -27.60 16.28
C LEU A 9 22.82 -26.67 15.08
N GLN A 10 21.63 -26.70 14.51
CA GLN A 10 21.12 -25.59 13.71
C GLN A 10 21.22 -24.34 14.60
N LYS A 11 22.20 -23.49 14.31
CA LYS A 11 22.35 -22.20 14.97
C LYS A 11 21.18 -21.35 14.49
N GLN A 12 20.10 -21.30 15.27
CA GLN A 12 18.99 -20.40 15.02
C GLN A 12 19.60 -18.99 14.95
N GLU A 13 19.47 -18.31 13.81
CA GLU A 13 19.95 -16.94 13.69
C GLU A 13 19.24 -16.10 14.75
N GLU A 14 20.02 -15.38 15.56
CA GLU A 14 19.47 -14.54 16.61
C GLU A 14 18.73 -13.38 15.95
N GLU A 15 17.41 -13.30 16.15
CA GLU A 15 16.58 -12.23 15.59
C GLU A 15 17.01 -10.87 16.19
N HIS A 16 17.28 -9.89 15.32
CA HIS A 16 17.62 -8.54 15.71
C HIS A 16 16.46 -7.59 15.38
N LEU A 17 16.19 -6.64 16.27
CA LEU A 17 15.15 -5.62 16.12
C LEU A 17 15.77 -4.22 16.12
N ASP A 18 15.18 -3.31 15.36
CA ASP A 18 15.55 -1.89 15.39
C ASP A 18 15.05 -1.23 16.68
N VAL A 19 15.95 -0.50 17.35
CA VAL A 19 15.64 0.29 18.54
C VAL A 19 15.05 1.63 18.13
N LEU A 20 13.92 1.96 18.73
CA LEU A 20 13.18 3.19 18.50
C LEU A 20 13.35 4.17 19.66
N THR A 21 13.11 5.44 19.37
CA THR A 21 12.87 6.44 20.38
C THR A 21 11.51 6.19 21.04
N LYS A 22 11.27 6.82 22.19
CA LYS A 22 9.96 6.82 22.83
C LYS A 22 8.84 7.36 21.91
N SER A 23 9.17 8.18 20.91
CA SER A 23 8.21 8.69 19.91
C SER A 23 8.10 7.80 18.66
N GLY A 24 8.64 6.58 18.69
CA GLY A 24 8.53 5.58 17.62
C GLY A 24 9.44 5.81 16.41
N GLN A 25 10.43 6.70 16.52
CA GLN A 25 11.37 7.00 15.43
C GLN A 25 12.59 6.09 15.51
N LYS A 26 13.15 5.66 14.36
CA LYS A 26 14.34 4.82 14.31
C LYS A 26 15.55 5.56 14.93
N THR A 27 16.32 4.87 15.77
CA THR A 27 17.56 5.41 16.36
C THR A 27 18.80 5.13 15.52
N GLY A 28 18.71 4.21 14.56
CA GLY A 28 19.84 3.67 13.81
C GLY A 28 20.63 2.57 14.55
N VAL A 29 20.16 2.15 15.74
CA VAL A 29 20.74 1.04 16.50
C VAL A 29 19.80 -0.17 16.43
N SER A 30 20.35 -1.37 16.28
CA SER A 30 19.61 -2.63 16.35
C SER A 30 20.21 -3.56 17.41
N LYS A 31 19.39 -4.35 18.09
CA LYS A 31 19.80 -5.26 19.17
C LYS A 31 19.14 -6.64 19.00
N PRO A 32 19.72 -7.72 19.55
CA PRO A 32 19.02 -9.00 19.69
C PRO A 32 17.67 -8.83 20.39
N ARG A 33 16.64 -9.54 19.94
CA ARG A 33 15.27 -9.51 20.51
C ARG A 33 15.28 -9.69 22.03
N GLY A 34 16.07 -10.63 22.54
CA GLY A 34 16.16 -10.87 23.99
C GLY A 34 16.71 -9.67 24.77
N HIS A 35 17.63 -8.89 24.18
CA HIS A 35 18.18 -7.68 24.80
C HIS A 35 17.18 -6.52 24.76
N VAL A 36 16.44 -6.36 23.68
CA VAL A 36 15.38 -5.34 23.55
C VAL A 36 14.36 -5.48 24.67
N HIS A 37 13.85 -6.69 24.90
CA HIS A 37 12.85 -6.96 25.94
C HIS A 37 13.41 -6.90 27.37
N ARG A 38 14.69 -7.25 27.55
CA ARG A 38 15.37 -7.12 28.86
C ARG A 38 15.57 -5.65 29.23
N ASP A 39 16.01 -4.84 28.27
CA ASP A 39 16.35 -3.43 28.47
C ASP A 39 15.11 -2.52 28.43
N GLY A 40 13.98 -3.01 27.90
CA GLY A 40 12.77 -2.24 27.69
C GLY A 40 12.91 -1.22 26.55
N ASP A 41 13.72 -1.55 25.54
CA ASP A 41 13.87 -0.67 24.38
C ASP A 41 12.58 -0.63 23.56
N TYR A 42 12.22 0.56 23.08
CA TYR A 42 11.10 0.70 22.17
C TYR A 42 11.42 0.00 20.85
N HIS A 43 10.51 -0.79 20.33
CA HIS A 43 10.66 -1.54 19.07
C HIS A 43 9.30 -1.65 18.36
N ARG A 44 9.25 -2.34 17.22
CA ARG A 44 8.04 -2.41 16.38
C ARG A 44 7.66 -3.85 16.04
N ALA A 45 6.37 -4.09 15.97
CA ALA A 45 5.75 -5.31 15.48
C ALA A 45 4.58 -4.98 14.54
N VAL A 46 4.10 -6.01 13.86
CA VAL A 46 2.94 -5.95 12.98
C VAL A 46 1.85 -6.84 13.52
N HIS A 47 0.61 -6.39 13.36
CA HIS A 47 -0.58 -7.17 13.64
C HIS A 47 -1.44 -7.23 12.39
N VAL A 48 -1.71 -8.42 11.87
CA VAL A 48 -2.56 -8.61 10.71
C VAL A 48 -3.89 -9.18 11.15
N TRP A 49 -4.96 -8.51 10.72
CA TRP A 49 -6.34 -8.98 10.84
C TRP A 49 -6.87 -9.41 9.48
N ILE A 50 -7.37 -10.64 9.37
CA ILE A 50 -8.19 -11.07 8.23
C ILE A 50 -9.66 -10.91 8.62
N PHE A 51 -10.38 -10.11 7.84
CA PHE A 51 -11.81 -9.89 7.97
C PHE A 51 -12.55 -10.38 6.72
N ALA A 52 -13.50 -11.30 6.90
CA ALA A 52 -14.35 -11.81 5.84
C ALA A 52 -15.65 -10.99 5.75
N GLU A 53 -15.79 -10.24 4.65
CA GLU A 53 -16.89 -9.28 4.44
C GLU A 53 -18.26 -9.95 4.40
N SER A 54 -18.41 -11.07 3.70
CA SER A 54 -19.71 -11.75 3.51
C SER A 54 -20.31 -12.31 4.80
N THR A 55 -19.46 -12.69 5.76
CA THR A 55 -19.87 -13.27 7.04
C THR A 55 -19.70 -12.31 8.21
N GLN A 56 -19.01 -11.19 8.01
CA GLN A 56 -18.65 -10.23 9.07
C GLN A 56 -17.84 -10.89 10.20
N GLN A 57 -16.91 -11.76 9.83
CA GLN A 57 -16.09 -12.53 10.77
C GLN A 57 -14.62 -12.13 10.70
N LEU A 58 -13.95 -12.18 11.85
CA LEU A 58 -12.50 -12.10 11.96
C LEU A 58 -11.92 -13.52 12.03
N LEU A 59 -10.79 -13.73 11.39
CA LEU A 59 -9.96 -14.92 11.61
C LEU A 59 -9.15 -14.71 12.89
N LEU A 60 -9.19 -15.69 13.78
CA LEU A 60 -8.32 -15.77 14.95
C LEU A 60 -7.38 -16.97 14.81
N GLN A 61 -6.17 -16.81 15.34
CA GLN A 61 -5.24 -17.92 15.52
C GLN A 61 -5.20 -18.34 17.00
N ARG A 62 -4.95 -19.63 17.27
CA ARG A 62 -4.67 -20.13 18.62
C ARG A 62 -3.17 -20.30 18.75
N ARG A 63 -2.56 -19.51 19.62
CA ARG A 63 -1.11 -19.50 19.85
C ARG A 63 -0.63 -20.88 20.31
N ALA A 64 0.51 -21.34 19.79
CA ALA A 64 1.09 -22.61 20.18
C ALA A 64 1.45 -22.63 21.68
N LEU A 65 1.42 -23.82 22.28
CA LEU A 65 1.72 -24.02 23.72
C LEU A 65 3.15 -23.62 24.10
N CYS A 66 4.08 -23.64 23.15
CA CYS A 66 5.49 -23.31 23.36
C CYS A 66 5.79 -21.81 23.32
N LYS A 67 4.80 -20.94 23.10
CA LYS A 67 5.01 -19.49 23.06
C LYS A 67 5.31 -18.92 24.44
N ASP A 68 6.29 -18.02 24.50
CA ASP A 68 6.69 -17.32 25.74
C ASP A 68 5.61 -16.36 26.28
N SER A 69 4.68 -15.93 25.41
CA SER A 69 3.58 -15.02 25.73
C SER A 69 2.25 -15.61 25.29
N TRP A 70 1.30 -15.60 26.23
CA TRP A 70 -0.09 -16.02 26.03
C TRP A 70 -0.27 -17.40 25.37
N PRO A 71 0.43 -18.45 25.83
CA PRO A 71 0.32 -19.77 25.23
C PRO A 71 -1.12 -20.30 25.30
N ASP A 72 -1.56 -20.97 24.24
CA ASP A 72 -2.87 -21.62 24.12
C ASP A 72 -4.10 -20.68 24.11
N LEU A 73 -3.90 -19.37 23.94
CA LEU A 73 -4.99 -18.41 23.81
C LEU A 73 -5.31 -18.08 22.35
N TRP A 74 -6.56 -17.70 22.09
CA TRP A 74 -7.00 -17.12 20.82
C TRP A 74 -6.53 -15.67 20.69
N ASP A 75 -5.95 -15.38 19.54
CA ASP A 75 -5.25 -14.13 19.26
C ASP A 75 -5.55 -13.64 17.83
N ILE A 76 -4.99 -12.49 17.49
CA ILE A 76 -5.00 -11.86 16.16
C ILE A 76 -4.63 -12.83 15.03
N SER A 77 -5.02 -12.54 13.79
CA SER A 77 -4.87 -13.52 12.70
C SER A 77 -3.41 -13.89 12.44
N SER A 78 -2.51 -12.91 12.48
CA SER A 78 -1.06 -13.13 12.43
C SER A 78 -0.31 -11.96 13.07
N ALA A 79 0.86 -12.23 13.67
CA ALA A 79 1.63 -11.24 14.42
C ALA A 79 3.13 -11.52 14.39
N GLY A 80 3.95 -10.49 14.35
CA GLY A 80 5.39 -10.69 14.54
C GLY A 80 6.19 -9.40 14.64
N HIS A 81 7.43 -9.51 15.12
CA HIS A 81 8.31 -8.36 15.24
C HIS A 81 8.84 -7.96 13.88
N ILE A 82 9.07 -6.66 13.70
CA ILE A 82 9.79 -6.18 12.52
C ILE A 82 11.27 -6.38 12.76
N SER A 83 11.86 -7.31 12.02
CA SER A 83 13.30 -7.54 12.00
C SER A 83 14.05 -6.27 11.59
N ALA A 84 15.27 -6.11 12.11
CA ALA A 84 16.09 -4.93 11.87
C ALA A 84 16.27 -4.67 10.36
N GLY A 85 15.88 -3.46 9.92
CA GLY A 85 15.92 -3.04 8.54
C GLY A 85 14.75 -3.48 7.65
N ASP A 86 13.88 -4.39 8.10
CA ASP A 86 12.68 -4.77 7.34
C ASP A 86 11.62 -3.67 7.42
N SER A 87 10.75 -3.59 6.41
CA SER A 87 9.57 -2.73 6.47
C SER A 87 8.41 -3.39 7.22
N SER A 88 7.48 -2.53 7.65
CA SER A 88 6.22 -2.96 8.27
C SER A 88 5.38 -3.83 7.33
N LEU A 89 5.18 -3.41 6.08
CA LEU A 89 4.34 -4.15 5.14
C LEU A 89 4.97 -5.49 4.70
N GLU A 90 6.28 -5.54 4.54
CA GLU A 90 6.98 -6.79 4.24
C GLU A 90 6.90 -7.77 5.40
N THR A 91 7.08 -7.29 6.62
CA THR A 91 6.91 -8.10 7.83
C THR A 91 5.48 -8.64 7.91
N ALA A 92 4.46 -7.80 7.72
CA ALA A 92 3.05 -8.23 7.75
C ALA A 92 2.75 -9.35 6.74
N ARG A 93 3.35 -9.28 5.55
CA ARG A 93 3.21 -10.32 4.52
C ARG A 93 3.96 -11.60 4.88
N ARG A 94 5.19 -11.46 5.39
CA ARG A 94 6.04 -12.58 5.80
C ARG A 94 5.41 -13.35 6.94
N GLU A 95 5.01 -12.67 8.02
CA GLU A 95 4.37 -13.31 9.18
C GLU A 95 3.08 -14.04 8.78
N LEU A 96 2.26 -13.42 7.92
CA LEU A 96 1.04 -14.07 7.42
C LEU A 96 1.34 -15.34 6.60
N GLU A 97 2.40 -15.32 5.79
CA GLU A 97 2.85 -16.48 5.02
C GLU A 97 3.46 -17.57 5.93
N GLU A 98 4.31 -17.19 6.89
CA GLU A 98 4.98 -18.11 7.81
C GLU A 98 3.98 -18.77 8.75
N GLU A 99 3.14 -18.00 9.44
CA GLU A 99 2.22 -18.51 10.45
C GLU A 99 1.03 -19.25 9.85
N LEU A 100 0.46 -18.75 8.75
CA LEU A 100 -0.81 -19.24 8.18
C LEU A 100 -0.68 -19.87 6.78
N GLY A 101 0.46 -19.72 6.11
CA GLY A 101 0.63 -20.20 4.73
C GLY A 101 -0.13 -19.37 3.69
N VAL A 102 -0.52 -18.13 4.01
CA VAL A 102 -1.32 -17.27 3.13
C VAL A 102 -0.46 -16.18 2.50
N THR A 103 -0.22 -16.29 1.20
CA THR A 103 0.48 -15.27 0.42
C THR A 103 -0.52 -14.32 -0.23
N LEU A 104 -0.42 -13.03 0.09
CA LEU A 104 -1.25 -11.97 -0.50
C LEU A 104 -0.37 -10.86 -1.10
N PRO A 105 -0.85 -10.19 -2.18
CA PRO A 105 -0.16 -9.05 -2.75
C PRO A 105 -0.21 -7.84 -1.80
N LYS A 106 0.72 -6.90 -1.99
CA LYS A 106 0.88 -5.74 -1.10
C LYS A 106 -0.38 -4.88 -0.99
N ASP A 107 -1.19 -4.84 -2.03
CA ASP A 107 -2.43 -4.06 -2.06
C ASP A 107 -3.61 -4.78 -1.38
N ALA A 108 -3.40 -5.92 -0.73
CA ALA A 108 -4.41 -6.53 0.15
C ALA A 108 -4.34 -5.99 1.59
N PHE A 109 -3.25 -5.33 1.97
CA PHE A 109 -2.95 -4.95 3.35
C PHE A 109 -3.18 -3.46 3.56
N GLU A 110 -4.18 -3.12 4.36
CA GLU A 110 -4.44 -1.74 4.76
C GLU A 110 -3.85 -1.46 6.13
N LEU A 111 -2.90 -0.53 6.26
CA LEU A 111 -2.50 -0.01 7.56
C LEU A 111 -3.62 0.86 8.13
N ILE A 112 -4.30 0.37 9.17
CA ILE A 112 -5.48 1.03 9.73
C ILE A 112 -5.16 1.94 10.92
N PHE A 113 -4.16 1.59 11.74
CA PHE A 113 -3.62 2.45 12.79
C PHE A 113 -2.30 1.91 13.34
N VAL A 114 -1.56 2.77 14.05
CA VAL A 114 -0.36 2.42 14.81
C VAL A 114 -0.59 2.81 16.25
N PHE A 115 -0.18 1.96 17.20
CA PHE A 115 -0.37 2.24 18.61
C PHE A 115 0.80 1.70 19.45
N LEU A 116 1.05 2.29 20.62
CA LEU A 116 2.12 1.86 21.53
C LEU A 116 1.51 1.00 22.64
N GLN A 117 1.97 -0.23 22.76
CA GLN A 117 1.67 -1.12 23.87
C GLN A 117 2.87 -1.17 24.82
N GLU A 118 2.64 -0.77 26.07
CA GLU A 118 3.62 -0.91 27.15
C GLU A 118 3.10 -1.98 28.12
N CYS A 119 3.78 -3.11 28.21
CA CYS A 119 3.43 -4.17 29.16
C CYS A 119 4.68 -4.80 29.78
N VAL A 120 4.54 -5.30 31.00
CA VAL A 120 5.60 -5.98 31.73
C VAL A 120 5.07 -7.34 32.16
N ILE A 121 5.69 -8.40 31.66
CA ILE A 121 5.30 -9.80 31.95
C ILE A 121 6.49 -10.56 32.56
N ASN A 122 6.24 -11.82 32.95
CA ASN A 122 7.25 -12.73 33.50
C ASN A 122 7.99 -12.13 34.72
N ASP A 123 7.23 -11.64 35.70
CA ASP A 123 7.74 -11.05 36.95
C ASP A 123 8.78 -9.93 36.75
N GLY A 124 8.59 -9.10 35.71
CA GLY A 124 9.46 -7.95 35.45
C GLY A 124 10.65 -8.23 34.54
N LYS A 125 10.78 -9.45 34.01
CA LYS A 125 11.91 -9.85 33.16
C LYS A 125 11.68 -9.58 31.67
N TYR A 126 10.45 -9.33 31.27
CA TYR A 126 10.08 -9.04 29.89
C TYR A 126 9.33 -7.70 29.87
N ILE A 127 10.00 -6.66 29.38
CA ILE A 127 9.47 -5.31 29.24
C ILE A 127 9.16 -5.11 27.76
N ASN A 128 7.87 -5.14 27.41
CA ASN A 128 7.39 -4.94 26.05
C ASN A 128 7.00 -3.47 25.86
N ASN A 129 7.81 -2.71 25.13
CA ASN A 129 7.51 -1.34 24.75
C ASN A 129 7.36 -1.29 23.22
N GLU A 130 6.24 -1.79 22.73
CA GLU A 130 6.09 -2.19 21.33
C GLU A 130 5.13 -1.26 20.59
N TYR A 131 5.62 -0.66 19.51
CA TYR A 131 4.78 -0.01 18.52
C TYR A 131 4.19 -1.07 17.59
N ASN A 132 2.87 -1.10 17.50
CA ASN A 132 2.14 -2.11 16.75
C ASN A 132 1.49 -1.48 15.52
N ASP A 133 1.96 -1.90 14.35
CA ASP A 133 1.39 -1.52 13.06
C ASP A 133 0.26 -2.48 12.71
N VAL A 134 -0.97 -1.99 12.78
CA VAL A 134 -2.16 -2.84 12.61
C VAL A 134 -2.63 -2.77 11.18
N TYR A 135 -2.57 -3.92 10.50
CA TYR A 135 -3.06 -4.13 9.15
C TYR A 135 -4.40 -4.85 9.15
N LEU A 136 -5.26 -4.47 8.21
CA LEU A 136 -6.50 -5.16 7.88
C LEU A 136 -6.43 -5.68 6.45
N VAL A 137 -6.62 -6.99 6.32
CA VAL A 137 -6.88 -7.69 5.06
C VAL A 137 -8.39 -7.96 5.01
N THR A 138 -9.05 -7.45 3.97
CA THR A 138 -10.48 -7.70 3.76
C THR A 138 -10.67 -8.72 2.64
N THR A 139 -11.14 -9.92 2.98
CA THR A 139 -11.56 -10.94 2.01
C THR A 139 -13.06 -10.84 1.76
N ILE A 140 -13.51 -11.22 0.58
CA ILE A 140 -14.96 -11.24 0.28
C ILE A 140 -15.63 -12.37 1.06
N ASP A 141 -15.08 -13.57 0.94
CA ASP A 141 -15.52 -14.75 1.67
C ASP A 141 -14.45 -15.24 2.66
N PRO A 142 -14.82 -16.05 3.66
CA PRO A 142 -13.85 -16.73 4.50
C PRO A 142 -12.90 -17.59 3.66
N ILE A 143 -11.62 -17.56 4.00
CA ILE A 143 -10.64 -18.51 3.47
C ILE A 143 -11.02 -19.89 4.02
N PRO A 144 -11.17 -20.93 3.18
CA PRO A 144 -11.44 -22.28 3.66
C PRO A 144 -10.38 -22.73 4.67
N LEU A 145 -10.80 -23.36 5.77
CA LEU A 145 -9.87 -23.71 6.85
C LEU A 145 -8.76 -24.68 6.39
N GLU A 146 -9.04 -25.48 5.37
CA GLU A 146 -8.11 -26.43 4.78
C GLU A 146 -7.05 -25.78 3.86
N ALA A 147 -7.23 -24.50 3.50
CA ALA A 147 -6.26 -23.75 2.70
C ALA A 147 -5.06 -23.30 3.53
N PHE A 148 -5.24 -23.14 4.85
CA PHE A 148 -4.17 -22.71 5.75
C PHE A 148 -3.11 -23.79 5.91
N THR A 149 -1.85 -23.36 5.97
CA THR A 149 -0.69 -24.21 6.32
C THR A 149 -0.06 -23.62 7.55
N LEU A 150 -0.44 -24.15 8.71
CA LEU A 150 -0.05 -23.59 9.99
C LEU A 150 1.39 -23.96 10.33
N GLN A 151 2.18 -22.99 10.77
CA GLN A 151 3.47 -23.26 11.38
C GLN A 151 3.26 -23.73 12.83
N GLU A 152 3.42 -25.03 13.07
CA GLU A 152 3.08 -25.67 14.36
C GLU A 152 3.79 -25.06 15.58
N ALA A 153 4.99 -24.47 15.39
CA ALA A 153 5.73 -23.79 16.44
C ALA A 153 5.11 -22.45 16.89
N GLU A 154 4.25 -21.89 16.05
CA GLU A 154 3.62 -20.57 16.23
C GLU A 154 2.10 -20.70 16.45
N VAL A 155 1.45 -21.53 15.63
CA VAL A 155 -0.01 -21.61 15.54
C VAL A 155 -0.47 -23.06 15.65
N SER A 156 -1.44 -23.29 16.55
CA SER A 156 -2.03 -24.61 16.78
C SER A 156 -3.39 -24.82 16.11
N ALA A 157 -4.13 -23.74 15.87
CA ALA A 157 -5.43 -23.77 15.21
C ALA A 157 -5.82 -22.39 14.70
N VAL A 158 -6.81 -22.34 13.80
CA VAL A 158 -7.48 -21.10 13.37
C VAL A 158 -8.99 -21.26 13.45
N LYS A 159 -9.71 -20.15 13.67
CA LYS A 159 -11.18 -20.12 13.62
C LYS A 159 -11.69 -18.76 13.15
N TYR A 160 -12.88 -18.76 12.55
CA TYR A 160 -13.63 -17.54 12.32
C TYR A 160 -14.60 -17.27 13.47
N ILE A 161 -14.73 -16.01 13.86
CA ILE A 161 -15.69 -15.52 14.85
C ILE A 161 -16.29 -14.21 14.39
N SER A 162 -17.57 -13.94 14.70
CA SER A 162 -18.15 -12.62 14.42
C SER A 162 -17.36 -11.53 15.15
N TYR A 163 -17.06 -10.41 14.47
CA TYR A 163 -16.32 -9.31 15.11
C TYR A 163 -17.06 -8.77 16.35
N GLY A 164 -18.41 -8.78 16.32
CA GLY A 164 -19.24 -8.36 17.45
C GLY A 164 -19.19 -9.34 18.62
N GLU A 165 -19.21 -10.64 18.34
CA GLU A 165 -19.05 -11.68 19.37
C GLU A 165 -17.65 -11.60 20.01
N TYR A 166 -16.61 -11.46 19.20
CA TYR A 166 -15.25 -11.30 19.69
C TYR A 166 -15.10 -10.07 20.60
N LYS A 167 -15.62 -8.91 20.17
CA LYS A 167 -15.65 -7.68 21.00
C LYS A 167 -16.33 -7.92 22.35
N LEU A 168 -17.43 -8.66 22.38
CA LEU A 168 -18.15 -8.98 23.62
C LEU A 168 -17.38 -9.93 24.55
N LEU A 169 -16.65 -10.90 24.00
CA LEU A 169 -15.84 -11.83 24.79
C LEU A 169 -14.65 -11.12 25.43
N LEU A 170 -13.96 -10.26 24.66
CA LEU A 170 -12.90 -9.40 25.20
C LEU A 170 -13.41 -8.46 26.29
N ALA A 171 -14.56 -7.81 26.08
CA ALA A 171 -15.18 -6.93 27.08
C ALA A 171 -15.54 -7.65 28.39
N LYS A 172 -15.78 -8.97 28.34
CA LYS A 172 -16.05 -9.80 29.53
C LYS A 172 -14.77 -10.32 30.20
N GLY A 173 -13.61 -10.12 29.60
CA GLY A 173 -12.34 -10.68 30.06
C GLY A 173 -12.32 -12.21 29.96
N ASP A 174 -12.88 -12.76 28.88
CA ASP A 174 -12.87 -14.21 28.66
C ASP A 174 -11.43 -14.75 28.61
N SER A 175 -11.13 -15.74 29.45
CA SER A 175 -9.79 -16.26 29.65
C SER A 175 -9.25 -17.10 28.48
N GLU A 176 -10.08 -17.47 27.51
CA GLU A 176 -9.62 -18.17 26.30
C GLU A 176 -8.95 -17.24 25.27
N TYR A 177 -8.97 -15.92 25.50
CA TYR A 177 -8.52 -14.91 24.53
C TYR A 177 -7.40 -14.05 25.10
N VAL A 178 -6.50 -13.58 24.24
CA VAL A 178 -5.51 -12.56 24.61
C VAL A 178 -6.25 -11.29 25.04
N PRO A 179 -5.94 -10.71 26.22
CA PRO A 179 -6.74 -9.64 26.80
C PRO A 179 -6.44 -8.29 26.12
N TYR A 180 -7.15 -8.02 25.04
CA TYR A 180 -7.14 -6.71 24.38
C TYR A 180 -8.22 -5.78 24.96
N ASP A 181 -7.82 -4.52 25.19
CA ASP A 181 -8.72 -3.47 25.68
C ASP A 181 -9.61 -2.96 24.53
N VAL A 182 -10.90 -3.28 24.61
CA VAL A 182 -11.93 -2.87 23.63
C VAL A 182 -12.31 -1.40 23.73
N ASP A 183 -12.04 -0.76 24.87
CA ASP A 183 -12.26 0.68 25.09
C ASP A 183 -10.96 1.48 24.88
N GLY A 184 -9.83 0.78 24.76
CA GLY A 184 -8.51 1.34 24.48
C GLY A 184 -8.19 1.42 22.98
N GLN A 185 -6.89 1.41 22.66
CA GLN A 185 -6.42 1.61 21.29
C GLN A 185 -6.85 0.50 20.32
N TYR A 186 -7.06 -0.74 20.80
CA TYR A 186 -7.58 -1.84 20.00
C TYR A 186 -9.08 -1.72 19.67
N GLY A 187 -9.84 -0.94 20.46
CA GLY A 187 -11.22 -0.59 20.15
C GLY A 187 -11.41 -0.02 18.74
N GLN A 188 -10.38 0.68 18.23
CA GLN A 188 -10.35 1.27 16.90
C GLN A 188 -10.61 0.26 15.78
N LEU A 189 -10.13 -0.99 15.90
CA LEU A 189 -10.41 -2.04 14.90
C LEU A 189 -11.92 -2.24 14.72
N PHE A 190 -12.63 -2.41 15.83
CA PHE A 190 -14.06 -2.64 15.82
C PHE A 190 -14.84 -1.44 15.31
N ASP A 191 -14.43 -0.23 15.70
CA ASP A 191 -15.07 1.01 15.26
C ASP A 191 -14.86 1.24 13.76
N ILE A 192 -13.68 0.89 13.24
CA ILE A 192 -13.36 0.94 11.80
C ILE A 192 -14.24 -0.04 11.02
N ILE A 193 -14.32 -1.31 11.46
CA ILE A 193 -15.17 -2.32 10.82
C ILE A 193 -16.63 -1.90 10.88
N GLU A 194 -17.13 -1.49 12.05
CA GLU A 194 -18.52 -1.05 12.21
C GLU A 194 -18.82 0.14 11.30
N LYS A 195 -17.98 1.18 11.28
CA LYS A 195 -18.21 2.37 10.46
C LYS A 195 -18.25 2.06 8.96
N ARG A 196 -17.45 1.10 8.49
CA ARG A 196 -17.33 0.74 7.06
C ARG A 196 -18.50 -0.11 6.58
N TYR A 197 -18.87 -1.12 7.35
CA TYR A 197 -19.82 -2.15 6.91
C TYR A 197 -21.22 -1.96 7.47
N LYS A 198 -21.44 -1.00 8.38
CA LYS A 198 -22.79 -0.56 8.76
C LYS A 198 -23.42 0.22 7.61
N GLU A 199 -24.46 -0.35 7.02
CA GLU A 199 -25.18 0.29 5.92
C GLU A 199 -25.77 1.65 6.34
N ASN A 200 -25.23 2.72 5.77
CA ASN A 200 -25.78 4.07 5.88
C ASN A 200 -25.71 4.82 4.55
N THR A 201 -26.27 4.19 3.51
CA THR A 201 -26.27 4.71 2.14
C THR A 201 -26.84 6.12 2.05
N VAL A 202 -27.88 6.43 2.82
CA VAL A 202 -28.53 7.75 2.81
C VAL A 202 -27.59 8.85 3.31
N ALA A 203 -26.96 8.69 4.47
CA ALA A 203 -26.07 9.71 5.01
C ALA A 203 -24.81 9.88 4.13
N ARG A 204 -24.26 8.77 3.63
CA ARG A 204 -23.10 8.81 2.71
C ARG A 204 -23.42 9.56 1.42
N SER A 205 -24.58 9.28 0.81
CA SER A 205 -25.03 9.99 -0.39
C SER A 205 -25.22 11.48 -0.13
N LEU A 206 -25.86 11.86 0.98
CA LEU A 206 -26.05 13.27 1.34
C LEU A 206 -24.71 14.00 1.54
N SER A 207 -23.74 13.34 2.17
CA SER A 207 -22.39 13.88 2.35
C SER A 207 -21.71 14.16 1.00
N LEU A 208 -21.69 13.17 0.10
CA LEU A 208 -21.09 13.33 -1.23
C LEU A 208 -21.81 14.39 -2.07
N GLN A 209 -23.14 14.48 -2.00
CA GLN A 209 -23.90 15.53 -2.67
C GLN A 209 -23.50 16.92 -2.19
N LYS A 210 -23.37 17.10 -0.87
CA LYS A 210 -22.89 18.36 -0.28
C LYS A 210 -21.49 18.70 -0.78
N GLN A 211 -20.58 17.72 -0.80
CA GLN A 211 -19.22 17.91 -1.29
C GLN A 211 -19.19 18.30 -2.77
N LEU A 212 -19.95 17.60 -3.62
CA LEU A 212 -20.11 17.88 -5.05
C LEU A 212 -20.71 19.27 -5.31
N SER A 213 -21.65 19.73 -4.48
CA SER A 213 -22.30 21.04 -4.65
C SER A 213 -21.34 22.24 -4.56
N ARG A 214 -20.12 22.03 -4.06
CA ARG A 214 -19.06 23.05 -4.03
C ARG A 214 -18.43 23.30 -5.40
N TYR A 215 -18.60 22.38 -6.35
CA TYR A 215 -18.05 22.46 -7.70
C TYR A 215 -19.14 22.91 -8.67
N ALA A 216 -19.07 24.17 -9.10
CA ALA A 216 -19.99 24.70 -10.10
C ALA A 216 -19.66 24.09 -11.48
N PRO A 217 -20.60 23.38 -12.14
CA PRO A 217 -20.36 22.86 -13.47
C PRO A 217 -20.33 24.00 -14.49
N ILE A 218 -19.20 24.16 -15.18
CA ILE A 218 -19.03 25.15 -16.24
C ILE A 218 -18.67 24.40 -17.52
N SER A 219 -19.42 24.66 -18.59
CA SER A 219 -19.09 24.14 -19.91
C SER A 219 -17.96 24.99 -20.52
N LEU A 220 -16.80 24.40 -20.74
CA LEU A 220 -15.69 25.03 -21.46
C LEU A 220 -15.82 24.70 -22.95
N SER A 221 -15.93 25.73 -23.78
CA SER A 221 -15.92 25.62 -25.25
C SER A 221 -14.83 26.50 -25.82
N ALA A 222 -14.06 25.98 -26.78
CA ALA A 222 -13.07 26.76 -27.52
C ALA A 222 -13.65 27.20 -28.86
N GLU A 223 -13.37 28.43 -29.27
CA GLU A 223 -13.61 28.88 -30.63
C GLU A 223 -12.54 28.28 -31.55
N LEU A 224 -12.98 27.53 -32.57
CA LEU A 224 -12.10 26.86 -33.53
C LEU A 224 -12.15 27.50 -34.92
N THR A 225 -12.85 28.64 -35.04
CA THR A 225 -12.89 29.41 -36.29
C THR A 225 -11.48 29.94 -36.59
N GLY A 226 -11.05 29.86 -37.85
CA GLY A 226 -9.71 30.27 -38.25
C GLY A 226 -8.62 29.19 -38.15
N LEU A 227 -8.88 28.06 -37.48
CA LEU A 227 -7.95 26.92 -37.54
C LEU A 227 -8.07 26.18 -38.87
N THR A 228 -6.93 25.86 -39.48
CA THR A 228 -6.89 24.99 -40.65
C THR A 228 -7.25 23.55 -40.27
N ASP A 229 -7.60 22.71 -41.23
CA ASP A 229 -7.88 21.31 -40.94
C ASP A 229 -6.64 20.57 -40.41
N SER A 230 -5.44 20.94 -40.88
CA SER A 230 -4.16 20.48 -40.33
C SER A 230 -3.97 20.88 -38.86
N ASP A 231 -4.38 22.09 -38.46
CA ASP A 231 -4.29 22.52 -37.06
C ASP A 231 -5.29 21.78 -36.18
N LYS A 232 -6.51 21.50 -36.69
CA LYS A 232 -7.50 20.69 -35.97
C LYS A 232 -7.02 19.26 -35.77
N ASP A 233 -6.41 18.66 -36.79
CA ASP A 233 -5.83 17.30 -36.69
C ASP A 233 -4.65 17.28 -35.72
N THR A 234 -3.78 18.30 -35.76
CA THR A 234 -2.69 18.49 -34.79
C THR A 234 -3.25 18.58 -33.37
N LEU A 235 -4.26 19.42 -33.14
CA LEU A 235 -4.91 19.58 -31.85
C LEU A 235 -5.52 18.25 -31.36
N ALA A 236 -6.15 17.48 -32.24
CA ALA A 236 -6.70 16.18 -31.88
C ALA A 236 -5.62 15.19 -31.39
N TYR A 237 -4.43 15.19 -32.00
CA TYR A 237 -3.30 14.39 -31.53
C TYR A 237 -2.74 14.91 -30.19
N VAL A 238 -2.63 16.21 -30.01
CA VAL A 238 -2.19 16.83 -28.74
C VAL A 238 -3.16 16.47 -27.61
N VAL A 239 -4.48 16.56 -27.84
CA VAL A 239 -5.49 16.15 -26.85
C VAL A 239 -5.35 14.67 -26.50
N LYS A 240 -5.14 13.79 -27.49
CA LYS A 240 -4.90 12.36 -27.24
C LYS A 240 -3.64 12.13 -26.40
N ALA A 241 -2.57 12.88 -26.64
CA ALA A 241 -1.35 12.80 -25.84
C ALA A 241 -1.59 13.31 -24.41
N ALA A 242 -2.34 14.39 -24.24
CA ALA A 242 -2.74 14.91 -22.93
C ALA A 242 -3.57 13.90 -22.13
N MET A 243 -4.48 13.15 -22.79
CA MET A 243 -5.24 12.07 -22.13
C MET A 243 -4.35 10.93 -21.62
N VAL A 244 -3.14 10.73 -22.16
CA VAL A 244 -2.18 9.77 -21.62
C VAL A 244 -1.55 10.28 -20.32
N MET A 245 -1.42 11.61 -20.15
CA MET A 245 -0.90 12.21 -18.93
C MET A 245 -1.81 11.95 -17.73
N ASP A 246 -3.13 11.87 -17.93
CA ASP A 246 -4.09 11.45 -16.89
C ASP A 246 -3.72 10.07 -16.33
N GLU A 247 -3.34 9.10 -17.19
CA GLU A 247 -2.93 7.76 -16.76
C GLU A 247 -1.66 7.79 -15.91
N ILE A 248 -0.66 8.58 -16.30
CA ILE A 248 0.57 8.78 -15.52
C ILE A 248 0.25 9.44 -14.18
N PHE A 249 -0.61 10.46 -14.17
CA PHE A 249 -1.00 11.16 -12.95
C PHE A 249 -1.72 10.25 -11.96
N TYR A 250 -2.62 9.36 -12.42
CA TYR A 250 -3.25 8.39 -11.53
C TYR A 250 -2.20 7.50 -10.84
N LEU A 251 -1.22 6.98 -11.60
CA LEU A 251 -0.13 6.18 -11.06
C LEU A 251 0.74 6.96 -10.08
N GLN A 252 1.07 8.22 -10.39
CA GLN A 252 1.86 9.09 -9.53
C GLN A 252 1.14 9.40 -8.21
N SER A 253 -0.18 9.61 -8.27
CA SER A 253 -0.97 9.92 -7.08
C SER A 253 -0.99 8.77 -6.09
N TRP A 254 -1.17 7.54 -6.57
CA TRP A 254 -1.16 6.33 -5.73
C TRP A 254 -1.15 5.06 -6.60
N TYR A 255 -0.39 4.04 -6.19
CA TYR A 255 -0.13 2.83 -6.98
C TYR A 255 -1.39 2.12 -7.51
N SER A 256 -2.39 1.87 -6.66
CA SER A 256 -3.62 1.18 -7.07
C SER A 256 -4.75 2.11 -7.51
N ASN A 257 -4.47 3.41 -7.71
CA ASN A 257 -5.47 4.38 -8.13
C ASN A 257 -6.11 4.06 -9.49
N PRO A 258 -5.38 3.56 -10.51
CA PRO A 258 -6.00 3.12 -11.76
C PRO A 258 -7.02 1.98 -11.57
N VAL A 259 -6.70 1.02 -10.67
CA VAL A 259 -7.59 -0.11 -10.35
C VAL A 259 -8.87 0.41 -9.69
N LEU A 260 -8.74 1.33 -8.73
CA LEU A 260 -9.89 1.97 -8.08
C LEU A 260 -10.74 2.77 -9.07
N ARG A 261 -10.12 3.55 -9.96
CA ARG A 261 -10.82 4.32 -11.00
C ARG A 261 -11.69 3.42 -11.86
N ASP A 262 -11.10 2.35 -12.40
CA ASP A 262 -11.76 1.47 -13.35
C ASP A 262 -12.93 0.74 -12.67
N TRP A 263 -12.73 0.31 -11.42
CA TRP A 263 -13.79 -0.25 -10.59
C TRP A 263 -14.95 0.73 -10.36
N LEU A 264 -14.66 1.96 -9.90
CA LEU A 264 -15.70 2.96 -9.64
C LEU A 264 -16.47 3.32 -10.93
N LYS A 265 -15.77 3.40 -12.06
CA LYS A 265 -16.37 3.71 -13.36
C LYS A 265 -17.32 2.60 -13.80
N GLU A 266 -16.89 1.34 -13.72
CA GLU A 266 -17.70 0.18 -14.09
C GLU A 266 -18.96 0.08 -13.21
N HIS A 267 -18.82 0.37 -11.92
CA HIS A 267 -19.91 0.24 -10.95
C HIS A 267 -20.75 1.51 -10.76
N ALA A 268 -20.42 2.61 -11.43
CA ALA A 268 -21.09 3.90 -11.25
C ALA A 268 -22.61 3.84 -11.47
N GLY A 269 -23.09 2.95 -12.35
CA GLY A 269 -24.50 2.79 -12.68
C GLY A 269 -25.31 1.92 -11.70
N THR A 270 -24.67 1.26 -10.74
CA THR A 270 -25.31 0.23 -9.89
C THR A 270 -26.16 0.82 -8.76
N SER A 271 -25.87 2.04 -8.31
CA SER A 271 -26.66 2.76 -7.30
C SER A 271 -26.39 4.26 -7.36
N GLU A 272 -27.29 5.06 -6.79
CA GLU A 272 -27.07 6.51 -6.68
C GLU A 272 -25.81 6.84 -5.86
N LEU A 273 -25.54 6.08 -4.80
CA LEU A 273 -24.32 6.25 -4.02
C LEU A 273 -23.08 6.00 -4.88
N ASN A 274 -23.06 4.95 -5.70
CA ASN A 274 -21.91 4.64 -6.55
C ASN A 274 -21.73 5.68 -7.67
N LYS A 275 -22.82 6.23 -8.21
CA LYS A 275 -22.76 7.36 -9.14
C LYS A 275 -22.14 8.60 -8.49
N LEU A 276 -22.49 8.90 -7.24
CA LEU A 276 -21.91 10.02 -6.49
C LEU A 276 -20.43 9.79 -6.19
N LYS A 277 -20.05 8.58 -5.76
CA LYS A 277 -18.64 8.19 -5.55
C LYS A 277 -17.81 8.41 -6.81
N TRP A 278 -18.29 7.90 -7.95
CA TRP A 278 -17.62 8.05 -9.24
C TRP A 278 -17.51 9.53 -9.65
N SER A 279 -18.59 10.30 -9.48
CA SER A 279 -18.61 11.72 -9.84
C SER A 279 -17.62 12.54 -9.01
N TYR A 280 -17.53 12.25 -7.71
CA TYR A 280 -16.60 12.95 -6.82
C TYR A 280 -15.14 12.49 -7.04
N TYR A 281 -14.94 11.20 -7.31
CA TYR A 281 -13.65 10.68 -7.73
C TYR A 281 -13.15 11.34 -9.01
N LEU A 282 -14.00 11.54 -10.03
CA LEU A 282 -13.60 12.19 -11.29
C LEU A 282 -13.02 13.59 -11.12
N ILE A 283 -13.54 14.34 -10.13
CA ILE A 283 -13.07 15.70 -9.81
C ILE A 283 -11.73 15.64 -9.08
N ASN A 284 -11.61 14.78 -8.07
CA ASN A 284 -10.43 14.71 -7.21
C ASN A 284 -9.30 13.83 -7.79
N LYS A 285 -9.62 13.02 -8.81
CA LYS A 285 -8.72 12.04 -9.47
C LYS A 285 -8.07 11.04 -8.50
N SER A 286 -8.63 10.89 -7.30
CA SER A 286 -8.13 10.08 -6.19
C SER A 286 -9.26 9.87 -5.15
N PRO A 287 -9.12 8.96 -4.17
CA PRO A 287 -10.09 8.77 -3.09
C PRO A 287 -10.07 9.86 -2.00
N TRP A 288 -9.22 10.90 -2.15
CA TRP A 288 -9.04 11.98 -1.19
C TRP A 288 -9.61 13.30 -1.71
N SER A 289 -10.23 14.07 -0.82
CA SER A 289 -10.86 15.34 -1.17
C SER A 289 -9.83 16.48 -1.22
N CYS A 290 -9.62 17.05 -2.41
CA CYS A 290 -8.68 18.16 -2.60
C CYS A 290 -9.11 19.45 -1.87
N LEU A 291 -10.39 19.57 -1.46
CA LEU A 291 -10.91 20.72 -0.72
C LEU A 291 -10.99 20.48 0.79
N ASP A 292 -10.84 19.24 1.25
CA ASP A 292 -10.94 18.87 2.66
C ASP A 292 -9.61 18.29 3.15
N GLU A 293 -8.49 18.98 2.86
CA GLU A 293 -7.15 18.61 3.35
C GLU A 293 -6.77 17.14 3.07
N ASP A 294 -7.13 16.63 1.88
CA ASP A 294 -6.91 15.25 1.47
C ASP A 294 -7.60 14.21 2.39
N GLU A 295 -8.71 14.56 3.06
CA GLU A 295 -9.56 13.60 3.75
C GLU A 295 -10.14 12.56 2.77
N ALA A 296 -10.01 11.28 3.11
CA ALA A 296 -10.60 10.20 2.31
C ALA A 296 -12.13 10.21 2.42
N PHE A 297 -12.80 10.19 1.26
CA PHE A 297 -14.26 10.07 1.17
C PHE A 297 -14.73 8.65 0.80
N LEU A 298 -13.79 7.76 0.52
CA LEU A 298 -13.99 6.32 0.33
C LEU A 298 -13.26 5.55 1.43
N THR A 299 -13.61 4.27 1.59
CA THR A 299 -12.88 3.30 2.42
C THR A 299 -12.57 2.04 1.62
N THR A 300 -11.72 1.14 2.13
CA THR A 300 -11.45 -0.17 1.51
C THR A 300 -12.71 -0.97 1.16
N ALA A 301 -13.81 -0.80 1.92
CA ALA A 301 -15.11 -1.41 1.61
C ALA A 301 -15.73 -0.92 0.28
N ASP A 302 -15.28 0.22 -0.24
CA ASP A 302 -15.69 0.78 -1.53
C ASP A 302 -14.71 0.42 -2.68
N SER A 303 -13.60 -0.23 -2.35
CA SER A 303 -12.51 -0.50 -3.28
C SER A 303 -12.79 -1.69 -4.20
N ALA A 304 -11.89 -1.87 -5.18
CA ALA A 304 -11.96 -2.93 -6.15
C ALA A 304 -11.87 -4.31 -5.51
N ILE A 305 -12.69 -5.25 -6.01
CA ILE A 305 -12.54 -6.67 -5.70
C ILE A 305 -11.51 -7.24 -6.67
N ARG A 306 -10.48 -7.89 -6.11
CA ARG A 306 -9.42 -8.56 -6.87
C ARG A 306 -9.45 -10.05 -6.58
N LEU A 307 -9.28 -10.86 -7.62
CA LEU A 307 -9.16 -12.30 -7.52
C LEU A 307 -7.67 -12.69 -7.58
N LEU A 308 -7.20 -13.34 -6.52
CA LEU A 308 -5.93 -14.06 -6.52
C LEU A 308 -6.22 -15.53 -6.84
N SER A 309 -6.03 -15.93 -8.09
CA SER A 309 -6.22 -17.33 -8.51
C SER A 309 -5.14 -18.22 -7.89
N GLU A 310 -5.52 -19.36 -7.33
CA GLU A 310 -4.55 -20.36 -6.89
C GLU A 310 -4.07 -21.21 -8.07
N GLU A 311 -2.75 -21.33 -8.25
CA GLU A 311 -2.18 -22.25 -9.25
C GLU A 311 -2.17 -23.71 -8.76
N ASN A 312 -2.28 -23.95 -7.45
CA ASN A 312 -2.16 -25.29 -6.84
C ASN A 312 -3.31 -25.57 -5.86
N GLY A 313 -4.30 -26.33 -6.32
CA GLY A 313 -5.55 -26.62 -5.60
C GLY A 313 -5.40 -27.49 -4.35
N LYS A 314 -5.08 -26.87 -3.21
CA LYS A 314 -5.23 -27.51 -1.88
C LYS A 314 -6.70 -27.75 -1.53
N VAL A 315 -7.61 -26.91 -2.03
CA VAL A 315 -9.04 -26.99 -1.74
C VAL A 315 -9.82 -27.31 -3.02
N ASN A 316 -10.57 -28.40 -3.00
CA ASN A 316 -11.39 -28.81 -4.15
C ASN A 316 -12.44 -27.73 -4.49
N ASN A 317 -12.49 -27.33 -5.76
CA ASN A 317 -13.40 -26.32 -6.31
C ASN A 317 -13.19 -24.88 -5.80
N TRP A 318 -12.10 -24.59 -5.08
CA TRP A 318 -11.76 -23.21 -4.75
C TRP A 318 -11.08 -22.53 -5.95
N ARG A 319 -11.61 -21.39 -6.38
CA ARG A 319 -11.17 -20.68 -7.60
C ARG A 319 -10.08 -19.63 -7.32
N GLY A 320 -9.70 -19.46 -6.07
CA GLY A 320 -8.84 -18.39 -5.61
C GLY A 320 -9.50 -17.53 -4.53
N LEU A 321 -8.70 -16.61 -3.98
CA LEU A 321 -9.10 -15.71 -2.92
C LEU A 321 -9.52 -14.36 -3.50
N GLU A 322 -10.78 -13.98 -3.28
CA GLU A 322 -11.26 -12.63 -3.57
C GLU A 322 -11.02 -11.71 -2.37
N TYR A 323 -10.42 -10.55 -2.62
CA TYR A 323 -10.10 -9.55 -1.60
C TYR A 323 -10.39 -8.13 -2.08
N ARG A 324 -10.58 -7.21 -1.13
CA ARG A 324 -10.65 -5.77 -1.43
C ARG A 324 -9.25 -5.20 -1.55
N ALA A 325 -8.96 -4.49 -2.63
CA ALA A 325 -7.73 -3.72 -2.74
C ALA A 325 -7.69 -2.63 -1.66
N ALA A 326 -6.81 -2.79 -0.68
CA ALA A 326 -6.55 -1.84 0.38
C ALA A 326 -6.09 -0.49 -0.17
N PHE A 327 -6.52 0.60 0.47
CA PHE A 327 -5.95 1.91 0.26
C PHE A 327 -5.90 2.71 1.55
N PRO A 328 -4.91 3.61 1.69
CA PRO A 328 -4.72 4.28 2.95
C PRO A 328 -5.76 5.39 3.13
N MET A 329 -6.35 5.46 4.33
CA MET A 329 -7.28 6.53 4.70
C MET A 329 -6.62 7.91 4.65
N SER A 330 -5.32 7.98 4.94
CA SER A 330 -4.50 9.17 4.76
C SER A 330 -3.74 9.09 3.44
N LYS A 331 -3.77 10.17 2.67
CA LYS A 331 -2.97 10.26 1.45
C LYS A 331 -1.47 10.13 1.78
N PRO A 332 -0.73 9.21 1.13
CA PRO A 332 0.69 9.08 1.39
C PRO A 332 1.43 10.38 1.07
N PRO A 333 2.29 10.90 1.97
CA PRO A 333 2.98 12.17 1.74
C PRO A 333 3.94 12.10 0.54
N GLY A 334 4.54 10.94 0.29
CA GLY A 334 5.37 10.67 -0.89
C GLY A 334 4.58 10.26 -2.14
N ALA A 335 3.24 10.23 -2.07
CA ALA A 335 2.36 9.67 -3.10
C ALA A 335 2.89 8.30 -3.58
N ASN A 336 3.16 8.14 -4.88
CA ASN A 336 3.82 6.96 -5.44
C ASN A 336 5.22 7.27 -6.02
N PHE A 337 5.86 8.35 -5.56
CA PHE A 337 7.22 8.73 -5.97
C PHE A 337 8.32 8.06 -5.15
N TYR A 338 7.96 7.57 -3.97
CA TYR A 338 8.83 6.95 -2.99
C TYR A 338 8.19 5.64 -2.49
N PRO A 339 8.98 4.71 -1.90
CA PRO A 339 8.40 3.57 -1.22
C PRO A 339 7.44 4.05 -0.11
N PRO A 340 6.27 3.43 0.05
CA PRO A 340 5.17 3.95 0.88
C PRO A 340 5.50 4.00 2.38
N ASP A 341 6.45 3.19 2.82
CA ASP A 341 6.93 3.05 4.19
C ASP A 341 8.22 3.84 4.47
N MET A 342 8.83 4.43 3.43
CA MET A 342 10.11 5.12 3.54
C MET A 342 9.93 6.45 4.29
N ASP A 343 10.66 6.60 5.39
CA ASP A 343 10.72 7.86 6.12
C ASP A 343 11.82 8.79 5.59
N LYS A 344 11.80 10.04 6.04
CA LYS A 344 12.79 11.04 5.61
C LYS A 344 14.20 10.69 6.06
N MET A 345 14.38 10.07 7.22
CA MET A 345 15.70 9.72 7.75
C MET A 345 16.35 8.64 6.89
N GLU A 346 15.59 7.62 6.51
CA GLU A 346 16.03 6.56 5.59
C GLU A 346 16.50 7.17 4.26
N PHE A 347 15.71 8.07 3.67
CA PHE A 347 16.09 8.75 2.44
C PHE A 347 17.39 9.55 2.58
N GLU A 348 17.54 10.33 3.66
CA GLU A 348 18.75 11.14 3.89
C GLU A 348 19.98 10.26 4.07
N ILE A 349 19.90 9.18 4.87
CA ILE A 349 20.99 8.23 5.07
C ILE A 349 21.39 7.56 3.75
N TRP A 350 20.40 7.09 2.98
CA TRP A 350 20.65 6.48 1.68
C TRP A 350 21.27 7.48 0.71
N LYS A 351 20.68 8.67 0.55
CA LYS A 351 21.20 9.74 -0.32
C LYS A 351 22.64 10.10 0.03
N ASP A 352 22.95 10.26 1.31
CA ASP A 352 24.29 10.66 1.75
C ASP A 352 25.34 9.56 1.51
N SER A 353 24.91 8.30 1.32
CA SER A 353 25.78 7.20 0.90
C SER A 353 26.12 7.22 -0.60
N LEU A 354 25.36 7.96 -1.42
CA LEU A 354 25.53 8.03 -2.87
C LEU A 354 26.64 9.00 -3.30
N LYS A 355 27.14 8.84 -4.53
CA LYS A 355 28.03 9.82 -5.18
C LYS A 355 27.28 11.12 -5.50
N LYS A 356 27.98 12.25 -5.59
CA LYS A 356 27.37 13.58 -5.84
C LYS A 356 26.44 13.64 -7.06
N ASP A 357 26.80 13.00 -8.16
CA ASP A 357 25.95 13.01 -9.36
C ASP A 357 24.64 12.23 -9.13
N GLN A 358 24.72 11.09 -8.43
CA GLN A 358 23.56 10.29 -8.04
C GLN A 358 22.70 10.99 -6.99
N GLN A 359 23.28 11.79 -6.08
CA GLN A 359 22.51 12.61 -5.15
C GLN A 359 21.65 13.65 -5.88
N LYS A 360 22.19 14.24 -6.94
CA LYS A 360 21.44 15.17 -7.80
C LYS A 360 20.30 14.47 -8.54
N GLU A 361 20.52 13.24 -9.02
CA GLU A 361 19.46 12.43 -9.63
C GLU A 361 18.38 12.00 -8.62
N ALA A 362 18.78 11.60 -7.41
CA ALA A 362 17.88 11.20 -6.33
C ALA A 362 16.99 12.36 -5.83
N THR A 363 17.45 13.60 -5.99
CA THR A 363 16.72 14.82 -5.62
C THR A 363 16.17 15.58 -6.83
N GLY A 364 16.25 14.96 -8.02
CA GLY A 364 15.80 15.54 -9.27
C GLY A 364 14.27 15.49 -9.43
N PHE A 365 13.76 16.26 -10.39
CA PHE A 365 12.32 16.33 -10.66
C PHE A 365 11.74 15.13 -11.42
N PHE A 366 12.58 14.36 -12.11
CA PHE A 366 12.16 13.39 -13.12
C PHE A 366 12.60 11.97 -12.79
N THR A 367 12.65 11.65 -11.50
CA THR A 367 13.01 10.33 -10.97
C THR A 367 12.03 9.92 -9.87
N VAL A 368 11.82 8.62 -9.74
CA VAL A 368 11.16 8.00 -8.58
C VAL A 368 12.19 7.16 -7.82
N ILE A 369 11.97 6.98 -6.52
CA ILE A 369 12.78 6.08 -5.69
C ILE A 369 11.99 4.80 -5.47
N LYS A 370 12.65 3.67 -5.65
CA LYS A 370 12.06 2.33 -5.48
C LYS A 370 12.96 1.46 -4.61
N ARG A 371 12.40 0.35 -4.13
CA ARG A 371 13.08 -0.65 -3.32
C ARG A 371 13.19 -1.96 -4.10
N HIS A 372 14.35 -2.65 -4.08
CA HIS A 372 14.53 -3.89 -4.84
C HIS A 372 13.65 -5.02 -4.29
N SER A 373 13.48 -5.08 -2.97
CA SER A 373 12.59 -6.03 -2.30
C SER A 373 11.14 -5.95 -2.78
N GLU A 374 10.61 -4.75 -3.10
CA GLU A 374 9.27 -4.60 -3.68
C GLU A 374 9.14 -5.28 -5.04
N SER A 375 10.20 -5.30 -5.85
CA SER A 375 10.22 -5.98 -7.15
C SER A 375 10.28 -7.50 -6.97
N ILE A 376 11.08 -7.99 -6.03
CA ILE A 376 11.26 -9.43 -5.74
C ILE A 376 9.95 -10.02 -5.20
N LEU A 377 9.28 -9.34 -4.28
CA LEU A 377 8.02 -9.82 -3.70
C LEU A 377 6.83 -9.82 -4.67
N ASN A 378 6.94 -9.13 -5.81
CA ASN A 378 5.97 -9.21 -6.91
C ASN A 378 6.33 -10.31 -7.93
N SER A 379 7.54 -10.89 -7.85
CA SER A 379 8.09 -11.76 -8.88
C SER A 379 8.63 -13.12 -8.42
N HIS A 380 8.84 -13.39 -7.11
CA HIS A 380 8.88 -14.70 -6.38
C HIS A 380 9.51 -14.50 -4.96
N PRO A 381 9.08 -15.21 -3.89
CA PRO A 381 9.40 -14.86 -2.49
C PRO A 381 10.81 -15.25 -1.97
N HIS A 382 11.74 -15.72 -2.80
CA HIS A 382 13.00 -16.35 -2.33
C HIS A 382 14.27 -15.68 -2.89
N GLY A 383 14.34 -14.35 -2.82
CA GLY A 383 15.57 -13.60 -3.10
C GLY A 383 16.41 -13.36 -1.84
N ASN A 384 17.72 -13.62 -1.92
CA ASN A 384 18.68 -13.28 -0.85
C ASN A 384 18.65 -11.77 -0.56
N LYS A 385 18.42 -11.40 0.71
CA LYS A 385 18.33 -10.03 1.20
C LYS A 385 19.64 -9.26 1.04
N THR A 386 19.57 -8.06 0.48
CA THR A 386 20.59 -7.01 0.61
C THR A 386 20.25 -6.10 1.78
N SER A 387 21.25 -5.56 2.49
CA SER A 387 21.06 -4.61 3.60
C SER A 387 20.15 -3.43 3.19
N ALA A 388 19.28 -2.96 4.08
CA ALA A 388 18.25 -1.93 3.83
C ALA A 388 18.78 -0.65 3.16
N THR A 389 20.02 -0.24 3.43
CA THR A 389 20.65 0.93 2.78
C THR A 389 21.07 0.70 1.34
N HIS A 390 21.17 -0.54 0.90
CA HIS A 390 21.52 -0.93 -0.48
C HIS A 390 20.29 -1.34 -1.30
N ASP A 391 19.10 -1.27 -0.68
CA ASP A 391 17.85 -1.75 -1.27
C ASP A 391 17.15 -0.65 -2.10
N LEU A 392 17.47 0.62 -1.86
CA LEU A 392 16.88 1.75 -2.57
C LEU A 392 17.65 2.10 -3.86
N TYR A 393 16.91 2.41 -4.93
CA TYR A 393 17.46 2.81 -6.22
C TYR A 393 16.61 3.88 -6.93
N ILE A 394 17.26 4.60 -7.86
CA ILE A 394 16.68 5.70 -8.64
C ILE A 394 16.14 5.13 -9.96
N VAL A 395 14.92 5.50 -10.34
CA VAL A 395 14.33 5.17 -11.65
C VAL A 395 13.91 6.46 -12.37
N PRO A 396 14.43 6.76 -13.57
CA PRO A 396 13.99 7.91 -14.34
C PRO A 396 12.55 7.74 -14.84
N TYR A 397 11.82 8.85 -15.02
CA TYR A 397 10.42 8.82 -15.48
C TYR A 397 10.27 8.14 -16.85
N SER A 398 11.25 8.34 -17.75
CA SER A 398 11.29 7.68 -19.06
C SER A 398 11.31 6.14 -18.98
N GLU A 399 11.78 5.58 -17.86
CA GLU A 399 11.77 4.14 -17.59
C GLU A 399 10.52 3.72 -16.80
N GLU A 400 10.21 4.41 -15.69
CA GLU A 400 9.05 4.11 -14.84
C GLU A 400 7.74 4.15 -15.64
N TYR A 401 7.57 5.17 -16.49
CA TYR A 401 6.36 5.39 -17.27
C TYR A 401 6.54 5.08 -18.76
N LYS A 402 7.56 4.30 -19.12
CA LYS A 402 8.02 4.07 -20.50
C LYS A 402 6.90 3.77 -21.49
N ALA A 403 6.00 2.84 -21.14
CA ALA A 403 4.91 2.43 -22.02
C ALA A 403 3.95 3.59 -22.34
N LEU A 404 3.59 4.38 -21.32
CA LEU A 404 2.70 5.53 -21.46
C LEU A 404 3.42 6.69 -22.17
N LEU A 405 4.67 6.98 -21.78
CA LEU A 405 5.47 8.04 -22.39
C LEU A 405 5.79 7.76 -23.85
N THR A 406 6.03 6.51 -24.24
CA THR A 406 6.19 6.10 -25.65
C THR A 406 4.91 6.37 -26.45
N LYS A 407 3.75 5.98 -25.92
CA LYS A 407 2.46 6.27 -26.55
C LYS A 407 2.21 7.77 -26.71
N ALA A 408 2.55 8.57 -25.69
CA ALA A 408 2.42 10.02 -25.75
C ALA A 408 3.40 10.64 -26.76
N ALA A 409 4.66 10.20 -26.78
CA ALA A 409 5.68 10.64 -27.72
C ALA A 409 5.26 10.37 -29.18
N ASP A 410 4.74 9.16 -29.47
CA ASP A 410 4.23 8.82 -30.81
C ASP A 410 3.10 9.76 -31.26
N LEU A 411 2.20 10.13 -30.34
CA LEU A 411 1.10 11.05 -30.63
C LEU A 411 1.62 12.48 -30.88
N LEU A 412 2.59 12.94 -30.09
CA LEU A 412 3.21 14.25 -30.27
C LEU A 412 4.04 14.33 -31.57
N HIS A 413 4.77 13.27 -31.94
CA HIS A 413 5.42 13.21 -33.25
C HIS A 413 4.42 13.25 -34.40
N LYS A 414 3.29 12.54 -34.31
CA LYS A 414 2.21 12.64 -35.30
C LYS A 414 1.66 14.06 -35.38
N ALA A 415 1.46 14.73 -34.25
CA ALA A 415 1.04 16.13 -34.21
C ALA A 415 2.07 17.05 -34.90
N GLY A 416 3.36 16.90 -34.57
CA GLY A 416 4.47 17.68 -35.16
C GLY A 416 4.63 17.47 -36.67
N ASN A 417 4.36 16.26 -37.16
CA ASN A 417 4.34 15.97 -38.60
C ASN A 417 3.13 16.56 -39.32
N THR A 418 2.05 16.86 -38.60
CA THR A 418 0.79 17.35 -39.17
C THR A 418 0.72 18.86 -39.23
N THR A 419 1.32 19.56 -38.27
CA THR A 419 1.24 21.03 -38.18
C THR A 419 2.07 21.75 -39.23
N ASN A 420 1.58 22.90 -39.67
CA ASN A 420 2.31 23.82 -40.55
C ASN A 420 3.16 24.85 -39.79
N SER A 421 3.01 24.98 -38.47
CA SER A 421 3.78 25.92 -37.66
C SER A 421 5.18 25.36 -37.34
N PRO A 422 6.28 26.02 -37.77
CA PRO A 422 7.63 25.51 -37.50
C PRO A 422 7.98 25.49 -36.01
N SER A 423 7.54 26.49 -35.25
CA SER A 423 7.77 26.58 -33.79
C SER A 423 7.02 25.48 -33.06
N LEU A 424 5.74 25.27 -33.38
CA LEU A 424 4.93 24.19 -32.80
C LEU A 424 5.48 22.82 -33.18
N LYS A 425 5.89 22.63 -34.43
CA LYS A 425 6.55 21.40 -34.88
C LYS A 425 7.78 21.10 -34.04
N ARG A 426 8.68 22.08 -33.86
CA ARG A 426 9.90 21.91 -33.06
C ARG A 426 9.55 21.47 -31.64
N LEU A 427 8.63 22.17 -30.98
CA LEU A 427 8.17 21.82 -29.63
C LEU A 427 7.63 20.38 -29.55
N LEU A 428 6.73 20.02 -30.46
CA LEU A 428 6.07 18.71 -30.41
C LEU A 428 7.06 17.56 -30.59
N HIS A 429 8.03 17.69 -31.50
CA HIS A 429 9.08 16.68 -31.67
C HIS A 429 10.04 16.65 -30.47
N SER A 430 10.56 17.81 -30.04
CA SER A 430 11.53 17.81 -28.93
C SER A 430 10.92 17.38 -27.61
N LYS A 431 9.62 17.67 -27.36
CA LYS A 431 8.91 17.18 -26.17
C LYS A 431 8.67 15.66 -26.22
N ALA A 432 8.37 15.12 -27.40
CA ALA A 432 8.28 13.67 -27.60
C ALA A 432 9.62 12.98 -27.33
N ASP A 433 10.72 13.54 -27.83
CA ASP A 433 12.07 13.01 -27.60
C ASP A 433 12.46 13.11 -26.11
N ALA A 434 12.10 14.21 -25.44
CA ALA A 434 12.33 14.42 -24.01
C ALA A 434 11.64 13.37 -23.12
N PHE A 435 10.42 12.95 -23.47
CA PHE A 435 9.72 11.87 -22.76
C PHE A 435 10.50 10.55 -22.77
N LEU A 436 11.29 10.30 -23.81
CA LEU A 436 12.06 9.06 -23.97
C LEU A 436 13.48 9.18 -23.43
N SER A 437 14.09 10.37 -23.51
CA SER A 437 15.45 10.63 -23.03
C SER A 437 15.53 10.99 -21.54
N ASN A 438 14.43 11.44 -20.95
CA ASN A 438 14.36 12.07 -19.62
C ASN A 438 15.08 13.42 -19.50
N ASP A 439 15.52 14.01 -20.62
CA ASP A 439 16.11 15.35 -20.68
C ASP A 439 15.13 16.32 -21.34
N TYR A 440 14.61 17.24 -20.55
CA TYR A 440 13.56 18.18 -20.95
C TYR A 440 14.09 19.53 -21.40
N TYR A 441 15.39 19.81 -21.29
CA TYR A 441 15.93 21.16 -21.46
C TYR A 441 15.63 21.76 -22.85
N ASP A 442 15.98 21.08 -23.95
CA ASP A 442 15.72 21.59 -25.30
C ASP A 442 14.21 21.74 -25.57
N SER A 443 13.40 20.83 -25.04
CA SER A 443 11.94 20.91 -25.19
C SER A 443 11.32 22.09 -24.43
N ASP A 444 11.90 22.47 -23.30
CA ASP A 444 11.45 23.63 -22.52
C ASP A 444 11.87 24.95 -23.17
N ILE A 445 13.06 24.99 -23.80
CA ILE A 445 13.46 26.12 -24.66
C ILE A 445 12.49 26.23 -25.85
N ALA A 446 12.22 25.13 -26.56
CA ALA A 446 11.29 25.11 -27.68
C ALA A 446 9.87 25.53 -27.28
N TRP A 447 9.45 25.23 -26.04
CA TRP A 447 8.17 25.68 -25.49
C TRP A 447 8.13 27.19 -25.28
N MET A 448 9.19 27.78 -24.72
CA MET A 448 9.29 29.23 -24.53
C MET A 448 9.40 29.99 -25.87
N GLU A 449 9.94 29.36 -26.91
CA GLU A 449 10.08 29.93 -28.26
C GLU A 449 8.83 29.78 -29.13
N LEU A 450 7.71 29.28 -28.58
CA LEU A 450 6.47 29.12 -29.32
C LEU A 450 5.93 30.49 -29.79
N VAL A 451 6.03 30.76 -31.09
CA VAL A 451 5.44 31.95 -31.71
C VAL A 451 3.99 31.68 -32.12
N CYS A 452 3.09 32.56 -31.70
CA CYS A 452 1.66 32.55 -32.05
C CYS A 452 1.41 33.07 -33.48
#